data_AF-A0A831LLG9-F1
#
_entry.id   AF-A0A831LLG9-F1
#
_cell.length_a   1.000
_cell.length_b   1.000
_cell.length_c   1.000
_cell.angle_alpha   90.00
_cell.angle_beta   90.00
_cell.angle_gamma   90.00
#
_symmetry.space_group_name_H-M   'P 1'
#
loop_
_entity.id
_entity.type
_entity.pdbx_description
1 polymer ?
#
loop_
_entity_poly.entity_id
_entity_poly.type
_entity_poly.pdbx_seq_one_letter_code
_entity_poly.pdbx_strand_id
1 'polypeptide(L)'
;MRNLVLLLALLHLVTFTRSALGQSIKINEIMSSNSSAIADDDGDYSDWIELYNAGQETVQLEGWGLSDNYDNPFKWVFPEYNMKTGEYLLVWASGKDRRPVAGDWINGVMREVYPNISGTSLSNLIQHHSYPDNPGSFQIIKDKFEAPIDVADNYGQRMHGLLKAPATGNFIFWISSDDSG
;
A
#
# COMPACT_ATOMS: atom_id res chain seq x y z
N MET A 1 3.93 -29.88 -61.25
CA MET A 1 4.70 -30.02 -60.00
C MET A 1 5.79 -28.94 -59.83
N ARG A 2 5.45 -27.64 -60.04
CA ARG A 2 6.42 -26.52 -59.89
C ARG A 2 5.91 -25.35 -59.05
N ASN A 3 4.71 -25.47 -58.46
CA ASN A 3 4.08 -24.41 -57.65
C ASN A 3 3.87 -24.81 -56.19
N LEU A 4 4.37 -25.97 -55.75
CA LEU A 4 4.18 -26.48 -54.38
C LEU A 4 5.40 -26.22 -53.47
N VAL A 5 6.56 -25.87 -54.04
CA VAL A 5 7.82 -25.69 -53.27
C VAL A 5 7.94 -24.27 -52.68
N LEU A 6 7.18 -23.31 -53.18
CA LEU A 6 7.18 -21.92 -52.68
C LEU A 6 6.31 -21.70 -51.43
N LEU A 7 5.43 -22.66 -51.08
CA LEU A 7 4.57 -22.54 -49.89
C LEU A 7 5.24 -23.01 -48.60
N LEU A 8 6.40 -23.69 -48.69
CA LEU A 8 7.16 -24.20 -47.54
C LEU A 8 8.31 -23.28 -47.11
N ALA A 9 8.64 -22.26 -47.89
CA ALA A 9 9.64 -21.24 -47.52
C ALA A 9 9.10 -20.17 -46.55
N LEU A 10 7.80 -20.19 -46.29
CA LEU A 10 7.13 -19.38 -45.27
C LEU A 10 6.76 -20.22 -44.04
N LEU A 11 7.58 -21.23 -43.71
CA LEU A 11 7.63 -21.77 -42.36
C LEU A 11 8.26 -20.69 -41.47
N HIS A 12 7.40 -19.72 -41.13
CA HIS A 12 7.38 -18.97 -39.89
C HIS A 12 8.52 -19.37 -38.96
N LEU A 13 9.65 -18.68 -39.10
CA LEU A 13 10.50 -18.43 -37.95
C LEU A 13 9.70 -17.50 -37.03
N VAL A 14 8.62 -18.03 -36.45
CA VAL A 14 8.07 -17.51 -35.20
C VAL A 14 9.16 -17.84 -34.21
N THR A 15 10.10 -16.92 -34.10
CA THR A 15 10.89 -16.81 -32.89
C THR A 15 9.87 -16.58 -31.79
N PHE A 16 9.48 -17.65 -31.10
CA PHE A 16 8.99 -17.53 -29.74
C PHE A 16 10.17 -16.94 -28.99
N THR A 17 10.24 -15.61 -28.92
CA THR A 17 11.00 -14.96 -27.89
C THR A 17 10.38 -15.48 -26.61
N ARG A 18 11.03 -16.48 -26.01
CA ARG A 18 10.86 -16.73 -24.60
C ARG A 18 11.38 -15.47 -23.93
N SER A 19 10.51 -14.48 -23.76
CA SER A 19 10.67 -13.54 -22.68
C SER A 19 10.86 -14.44 -21.47
N ALA A 20 12.08 -14.50 -20.95
CA ALA A 20 12.27 -15.03 -19.61
C ALA A 20 11.36 -14.17 -18.74
N LEU A 21 10.20 -14.71 -18.35
CA LEU A 21 9.31 -14.03 -17.43
C LEU A 21 10.07 -14.01 -16.11
N GLY A 22 10.85 -12.95 -15.89
CA GLY A 22 11.23 -12.58 -14.53
C GLY A 22 9.94 -12.49 -13.72
N GLN A 23 10.01 -12.89 -12.45
CA GLN A 23 8.85 -12.83 -11.56
C GLN A 23 8.28 -11.40 -11.60
N SER A 24 7.05 -11.26 -12.10
CA SER A 24 6.39 -9.96 -12.27
C SER A 24 5.96 -9.37 -10.93
N ILE A 25 5.66 -10.25 -9.97
CA ILE A 25 5.37 -9.88 -8.59
C ILE A 25 6.67 -9.67 -7.84
N LYS A 26 6.81 -8.49 -7.25
CA LYS A 26 7.97 -8.10 -6.43
C LYS A 26 7.52 -7.84 -5.01
N ILE A 27 8.38 -8.12 -4.05
CA ILE A 27 8.30 -7.43 -2.76
C ILE A 27 8.75 -5.99 -3.01
N ASN A 28 7.85 -5.04 -2.82
CA ASN A 28 8.10 -3.62 -3.03
C ASN A 28 8.60 -2.95 -1.74
N GLU A 29 7.96 -3.24 -0.62
CA GLU A 29 8.29 -2.68 0.68
C GLU A 29 8.06 -3.70 1.80
N ILE A 30 8.82 -3.58 2.88
CA ILE A 30 8.65 -4.33 4.11
C ILE A 30 8.74 -3.34 5.27
N MET A 31 7.76 -3.39 6.17
CA MET A 31 7.84 -2.71 7.45
C MET A 31 7.85 -3.75 8.58
N SER A 32 9.02 -3.92 9.17
CA SER A 32 9.21 -4.73 10.36
C SER A 32 9.21 -3.87 11.62
N SER A 33 8.68 -4.39 12.73
CA SER A 33 8.54 -3.63 13.98
C SER A 33 7.74 -2.35 13.79
N ASN A 34 6.61 -2.45 13.08
CA ASN A 34 5.71 -1.32 12.91
C ASN A 34 5.16 -0.90 14.28
N SER A 35 5.41 0.33 14.73
CA SER A 35 4.90 0.83 16.01
C SER A 35 3.93 1.99 15.86
N SER A 36 3.91 2.66 14.70
CA SER A 36 3.18 3.91 14.52
C SER A 36 2.91 4.31 13.06
N ALA A 37 3.31 3.53 12.05
CA ALA A 37 3.25 4.00 10.66
C ALA A 37 1.85 3.89 10.06
N ILE A 38 1.29 2.68 10.06
CA ILE A 38 -0.09 2.39 9.66
C ILE A 38 -0.61 1.24 10.51
N ALA A 39 -1.86 1.34 10.97
CA ALA A 39 -2.53 0.26 11.69
C ALA A 39 -3.39 -0.57 10.75
N ASP A 40 -3.59 -1.84 11.08
CA ASP A 40 -4.58 -2.69 10.43
C ASP A 40 -6.02 -2.30 10.84
N ASP A 41 -7.04 -2.99 10.31
CA ASP A 41 -8.45 -2.64 10.60
C ASP A 41 -8.84 -2.80 12.09
N ASP A 42 -8.03 -3.47 12.91
CA ASP A 42 -8.27 -3.57 14.36
C ASP A 42 -7.53 -2.48 15.15
N GLY A 43 -6.76 -1.62 14.49
CA GLY A 43 -5.91 -0.63 15.14
C GLY A 43 -4.53 -1.16 15.54
N ASP A 44 -4.15 -2.38 15.15
CA ASP A 44 -2.85 -2.95 15.49
C ASP A 44 -1.78 -2.55 14.47
N TYR A 45 -0.62 -2.12 14.95
CA TYR A 45 0.56 -1.84 14.13
C TYR A 45 1.32 -3.14 13.82
N SER A 46 0.70 -4.04 13.07
CA SER A 46 1.37 -5.26 12.65
C SER A 46 2.47 -4.98 11.62
N ASP A 47 3.47 -5.84 11.57
CA ASP A 47 4.41 -5.89 10.44
C ASP A 47 3.63 -6.09 9.14
N TRP A 48 4.15 -5.56 8.04
CA TRP A 48 3.51 -5.71 6.74
C TRP A 48 4.51 -5.79 5.60
N ILE A 49 4.05 -6.42 4.53
CA ILE A 49 4.78 -6.63 3.28
C ILE A 49 3.93 -6.06 2.16
N GLU A 50 4.46 -5.16 1.35
CA GLU A 50 3.80 -4.72 0.13
C GLU A 50 4.35 -5.50 -1.06
N LEU A 51 3.45 -6.14 -1.81
CA LEU A 51 3.72 -6.73 -3.11
C LEU A 51 3.35 -5.76 -4.22
N TYR A 52 4.09 -5.81 -5.32
CA TYR A 52 3.84 -5.02 -6.53
C TYR A 52 3.83 -5.91 -7.77
N ASN A 53 2.79 -5.79 -8.59
CA ASN A 53 2.79 -6.39 -9.91
C ASN A 53 3.41 -5.42 -10.94
N ALA A 54 4.71 -5.60 -11.17
CA ALA A 54 5.48 -4.88 -12.19
C ALA A 54 5.29 -5.44 -13.62
N GLY A 55 4.50 -6.51 -13.77
CA GLY A 55 4.20 -7.13 -15.05
C GLY A 55 3.16 -6.35 -15.87
N GLN A 56 2.92 -6.80 -17.09
CA GLN A 56 1.92 -6.22 -17.99
C GLN A 56 0.57 -6.96 -17.95
N GLU A 57 0.47 -8.04 -17.16
CA GLU A 57 -0.73 -8.88 -17.06
C GLU A 57 -1.13 -9.08 -15.59
N THR A 58 -2.40 -9.44 -15.38
CA THR A 58 -2.92 -9.87 -14.08
C THR A 58 -2.27 -11.20 -13.68
N VAL A 59 -1.88 -11.32 -12.41
CA VAL A 59 -1.32 -12.55 -11.84
C VAL A 59 -2.27 -13.09 -10.78
N GLN A 60 -2.63 -14.37 -10.90
CA GLN A 60 -3.36 -15.09 -9.86
C GLN A 60 -2.39 -15.59 -8.79
N LEU A 61 -2.64 -15.23 -7.53
CA LEU A 61 -1.74 -15.54 -6.40
C LEU A 61 -2.14 -16.78 -5.61
N GLU A 62 -3.27 -17.43 -5.92
CA GLU A 62 -3.70 -18.63 -5.20
C GLU A 62 -2.58 -19.68 -5.08
N GLY A 63 -2.34 -20.14 -3.85
CA GLY A 63 -1.30 -21.14 -3.58
C GLY A 63 0.12 -20.60 -3.44
N TRP A 64 0.36 -19.30 -3.66
CA TRP A 64 1.64 -18.68 -3.37
C TRP A 64 1.89 -18.66 -1.85
N GLY A 65 3.16 -18.75 -1.44
CA GLY A 65 3.56 -18.78 -0.03
C GLY A 65 4.27 -17.51 0.43
N LEU A 66 3.96 -17.06 1.64
CA LEU A 66 4.81 -16.15 2.43
C LEU A 66 5.38 -16.88 3.64
N SER A 67 6.67 -16.69 3.89
CA SER A 67 7.33 -17.26 5.04
C SER A 67 8.62 -16.52 5.40
N ASP A 68 8.94 -16.54 6.68
CA ASP A 68 10.23 -16.16 7.28
C ASP A 68 11.15 -17.36 7.49
N ASN A 69 10.71 -18.57 7.13
CA ASN A 69 11.42 -19.82 7.32
C ASN A 69 11.66 -20.55 6.00
N TYR A 70 12.93 -20.73 5.64
CA TYR A 70 13.36 -21.41 4.40
C TYR A 70 12.84 -22.85 4.31
N ASP A 71 12.78 -23.58 5.44
CA ASP A 71 12.33 -24.97 5.47
C ASP A 71 10.80 -25.10 5.43
N ASN A 72 10.08 -23.99 5.60
CA ASN A 72 8.62 -23.93 5.51
C ASN A 72 8.17 -22.73 4.67
N PRO A 73 8.37 -22.74 3.33
CA PRO A 73 8.11 -21.57 2.48
C PRO A 73 6.61 -21.20 2.33
N PHE A 74 5.70 -22.05 2.81
CA PHE A 74 4.24 -21.87 2.71
C PHE A 74 3.60 -21.69 4.09
N LYS A 75 4.29 -21.01 5.02
CA LYS A 75 3.79 -20.73 6.38
C LYS A 75 2.45 -19.99 6.34
N TRP A 76 2.27 -19.08 5.39
CA TRP A 76 0.97 -18.52 5.01
C TRP A 76 0.77 -18.66 3.51
N VAL A 77 -0.42 -19.08 3.10
CA VAL A 77 -0.75 -19.37 1.70
C VAL A 77 -1.80 -18.40 1.21
N PHE A 78 -1.54 -17.75 0.09
CA PHE A 78 -2.49 -16.84 -0.53
C PHE A 78 -3.78 -17.57 -0.94
N PRO A 79 -4.95 -17.03 -0.59
CA PRO A 79 -6.22 -17.45 -1.18
C PRO A 79 -6.32 -16.96 -2.64
N GLU A 80 -7.46 -17.21 -3.28
CA GLU A 80 -7.75 -16.66 -4.60
C GLU A 80 -7.64 -15.13 -4.58
N TYR A 81 -6.70 -14.58 -5.36
CA TYR A 81 -6.49 -13.14 -5.51
C TYR A 81 -5.86 -12.82 -6.86
N ASN A 82 -6.63 -12.13 -7.71
CA ASN A 82 -6.20 -11.70 -9.04
C ASN A 82 -5.57 -10.31 -8.98
N MET A 83 -4.24 -10.26 -8.83
CA MET A 83 -3.49 -9.01 -8.73
C MET A 83 -3.23 -8.42 -10.13
N LYS A 84 -3.89 -7.30 -10.45
CA LYS A 84 -3.82 -6.61 -11.75
C LYS A 84 -2.44 -6.02 -12.01
N THR A 85 -2.14 -5.74 -13.28
CA THR A 85 -0.93 -4.99 -13.65
C THR A 85 -0.89 -3.64 -12.95
N GLY A 86 0.26 -3.28 -12.38
CA GLY A 86 0.46 -2.02 -11.67
C GLY A 86 -0.19 -1.95 -10.28
N GLU A 87 -0.88 -3.00 -9.84
CA GLU A 87 -1.50 -3.08 -8.51
C GLU A 87 -0.43 -3.27 -7.42
N TYR A 88 -0.75 -2.76 -6.21
CA TYR A 88 -0.02 -3.07 -4.98
C TYR A 88 -0.94 -3.84 -4.04
N LEU A 89 -0.35 -4.76 -3.29
CA LEU A 89 -1.04 -5.63 -2.37
C LEU A 89 -0.28 -5.62 -1.04
N LEU A 90 -0.88 -5.03 0.00
CA LEU A 90 -0.31 -5.04 1.34
C LEU A 90 -0.69 -6.35 2.04
N VAL A 91 0.21 -6.96 2.80
CA VAL A 91 -0.08 -8.19 3.54
C VAL A 91 0.38 -7.98 4.98
N TRP A 92 -0.56 -7.98 5.91
CA TRP A 92 -0.27 -7.88 7.33
C TRP A 92 0.30 -9.21 7.85
N ALA A 93 1.51 -9.18 8.38
CA ALA A 93 2.13 -10.28 9.10
C ALA A 93 1.63 -10.32 10.57
N SER A 94 0.32 -10.16 10.76
CA SER A 94 -0.33 -10.04 12.07
C SER A 94 -0.59 -11.38 12.77
N GLY A 95 -0.48 -12.49 12.05
CA GLY A 95 -0.87 -13.83 12.53
C GLY A 95 -2.38 -14.06 12.59
N LYS A 96 -3.20 -13.10 12.17
CA LYS A 96 -4.69 -13.18 12.20
C LYS A 96 -5.29 -14.00 11.05
N ASP A 97 -4.46 -14.50 10.13
CA ASP A 97 -4.87 -15.23 8.91
C ASP A 97 -5.99 -14.52 8.11
N ARG A 98 -5.91 -13.18 8.04
CA ARG A 98 -6.83 -12.40 7.22
C ARG A 98 -6.52 -12.62 5.75
N ARG A 99 -7.56 -12.93 5.00
CA ARG A 99 -7.48 -13.14 3.56
C ARG A 99 -7.52 -11.79 2.85
N PRO A 100 -6.60 -11.53 1.92
CA PRO A 100 -6.67 -10.33 1.09
C PRO A 100 -7.98 -10.30 0.31
N VAL A 101 -8.73 -9.22 0.45
CA VAL A 101 -9.93 -8.96 -0.35
C VAL A 101 -9.66 -7.67 -1.13
N ALA A 102 -9.84 -7.73 -2.45
CA ALA A 102 -9.62 -6.57 -3.29
C ALA A 102 -10.62 -5.47 -2.92
N GLY A 103 -10.12 -4.34 -2.42
CA GLY A 103 -10.95 -3.18 -2.03
C GLY A 103 -11.16 -3.01 -0.53
N ASP A 104 -10.80 -3.99 0.29
CA ASP A 104 -10.79 -3.84 1.76
C ASP A 104 -9.57 -3.05 2.27
N TRP A 105 -8.65 -2.71 1.36
CA TRP A 105 -7.48 -1.89 1.63
C TRP A 105 -7.89 -0.53 2.19
N ILE A 106 -7.30 -0.19 3.33
CA ILE A 106 -7.41 1.14 3.89
C ILE A 106 -6.49 2.10 3.10
N ASN A 107 -6.91 2.46 1.89
CA ASN A 107 -6.37 3.64 1.22
C ASN A 107 -6.89 4.87 1.95
N GLY A 108 -5.99 5.72 2.43
CA GLY A 108 -6.37 6.92 3.14
C GLY A 108 -5.22 7.57 3.87
N VAL A 109 -5.51 8.70 4.50
CA VAL A 109 -4.59 9.40 5.39
C VAL A 109 -5.03 9.12 6.82
N MET A 110 -4.14 8.53 7.61
CA MET A 110 -4.33 8.41 9.05
C MET A 110 -4.34 9.80 9.65
N ARG A 111 -5.36 10.10 10.45
CA ARG A 111 -5.52 11.32 11.21
C ARG A 111 -5.50 10.97 12.69
N GLU A 112 -4.59 11.58 13.42
CA GLU A 112 -4.44 11.50 14.86
C GLU A 112 -4.88 12.83 15.48
N VAL A 113 -5.69 12.79 16.54
CA VAL A 113 -6.21 13.97 17.23
C VAL A 113 -5.67 14.02 18.65
N TYR A 114 -5.15 15.18 19.03
CA TYR A 114 -4.57 15.44 20.34
C TYR A 114 -5.44 16.51 21.04
N PRO A 115 -6.30 16.11 22.00
CA PRO A 115 -7.21 17.03 22.66
C PRO A 115 -6.48 17.91 23.70
N ASN A 116 -7.15 18.99 24.13
CA ASN A 116 -6.67 19.92 25.16
C ASN A 116 -5.41 20.71 24.77
N ILE A 117 -5.26 20.99 23.48
CA ILE A 117 -4.18 21.83 22.96
C ILE A 117 -4.76 23.20 22.67
N SER A 118 -4.46 24.15 23.56
CA SER A 118 -4.87 25.55 23.39
C SER A 118 -3.85 26.33 22.54
N GLY A 119 -4.34 27.33 21.82
CA GLY A 119 -3.55 28.15 20.91
C GLY A 119 -3.58 27.60 19.48
N THR A 120 -3.02 28.38 18.54
CA THR A 120 -3.07 28.12 17.10
C THR A 120 -1.70 27.74 16.51
N SER A 121 -0.67 27.63 17.34
CA SER A 121 0.69 27.38 16.85
C SER A 121 1.01 25.89 16.79
N LEU A 122 1.74 25.48 15.75
CA LEU A 122 2.31 24.13 15.67
C LEU A 122 3.15 23.77 16.90
N SER A 123 3.79 24.77 17.53
CA SER A 123 4.58 24.57 18.75
C SER A 123 3.76 24.05 19.93
N ASN A 124 2.48 24.45 20.03
CA ASN A 124 1.58 23.93 21.07
C ASN A 124 1.33 22.44 20.88
N LEU A 125 1.27 21.96 19.62
CA LEU A 125 1.11 20.54 19.31
C LEU A 125 2.38 19.74 19.57
N ILE A 126 3.50 20.11 18.96
CA ILE A 126 4.72 19.28 19.00
C ILE A 126 5.40 19.25 20.37
N GLN A 127 5.08 20.19 21.27
CA GLN A 127 5.57 20.20 22.66
C GLN A 127 4.56 19.59 23.63
N HIS A 128 3.36 19.22 23.18
CA HIS A 128 2.37 18.60 24.03
C HIS A 128 2.84 17.23 24.50
N HIS A 129 2.65 16.92 25.78
CA HIS A 129 3.17 15.69 26.42
C HIS A 129 2.62 14.38 25.80
N SER A 130 1.53 14.46 25.05
CA SER A 130 0.91 13.32 24.38
C SER A 130 1.34 13.15 22.92
N TYR A 131 2.03 14.14 22.35
CA TYR A 131 2.52 14.08 20.98
C TYR A 131 3.92 13.45 20.94
N PRO A 132 4.23 12.57 19.97
CA PRO A 132 3.33 12.00 18.95
C PRO A 132 2.66 10.68 19.39
N ASP A 133 3.06 10.09 20.51
CA ASP A 133 2.84 8.66 20.74
C ASP A 133 1.50 8.32 21.44
N ASN A 134 0.76 9.32 21.91
CA ASN A 134 -0.48 9.11 22.65
C ASN A 134 -1.63 10.03 22.17
N PRO A 135 -2.11 9.87 20.93
CA PRO A 135 -3.27 10.60 20.44
C PRO A 135 -4.54 10.18 21.20
N GLY A 136 -5.48 11.11 21.35
CA GLY A 136 -6.78 10.85 21.97
C GLY A 136 -7.73 10.08 21.06
N SER A 137 -7.58 10.21 19.75
CA SER A 137 -8.31 9.40 18.76
C SER A 137 -7.56 9.29 17.43
N PHE A 138 -7.90 8.26 16.66
CA PHE A 138 -7.41 8.03 15.31
C PHE A 138 -8.59 7.83 14.35
N GLN A 139 -8.40 8.24 13.09
CA GLN A 139 -9.36 8.06 12.01
C GLN A 139 -8.61 7.89 10.70
N ILE A 140 -9.02 6.94 9.86
CA ILE A 140 -8.48 6.86 8.50
C ILE A 140 -9.42 7.59 7.55
N ILE A 141 -8.89 8.65 6.93
CA ILE A 141 -9.62 9.46 5.95
C ILE A 141 -9.42 8.85 4.57
N LYS A 142 -10.47 8.19 4.08
CA LYS A 142 -10.48 7.51 2.78
C LYS A 142 -10.91 8.42 1.62
N ASP A 143 -11.67 9.47 1.91
CA ASP A 143 -12.26 10.38 0.92
C ASP A 143 -11.50 11.72 0.87
N LYS A 144 -11.35 12.30 -0.34
CA LYS A 144 -10.81 13.65 -0.65
C LYS A 144 -9.45 14.05 -0.03
N PHE A 145 -8.91 13.27 0.89
CA PHE A 145 -7.72 13.56 1.69
C PHE A 145 -7.82 14.87 2.49
N GLU A 146 -9.00 15.18 3.03
CA GLU A 146 -9.29 16.39 3.81
C GLU A 146 -9.69 16.05 5.26
N ALA A 147 -9.21 16.84 6.24
CA ALA A 147 -9.69 16.73 7.61
C ALA A 147 -11.17 17.14 7.70
N PRO A 148 -11.96 16.57 8.63
CA PRO A 148 -13.34 17.00 8.81
C PRO A 148 -13.39 18.42 9.38
N ILE A 149 -14.39 19.19 8.97
CA ILE A 149 -14.63 20.57 9.42
C ILE A 149 -15.54 20.61 10.66
N ASP A 150 -15.42 21.66 11.46
CA ASP A 150 -16.28 21.96 12.63
C ASP A 150 -16.43 20.81 13.64
N VAL A 151 -15.33 20.11 13.93
CA VAL A 151 -15.35 18.92 14.79
C VAL A 151 -15.26 19.23 16.29
N ALA A 152 -14.40 20.18 16.68
CA ALA A 152 -14.14 20.54 18.07
C ALA A 152 -13.31 21.84 18.17
N ASP A 153 -13.12 22.33 19.40
CA ASP A 153 -12.17 23.41 19.73
C ASP A 153 -10.96 22.85 20.52
N ASN A 154 -9.84 23.59 20.55
CA ASN A 154 -8.66 23.30 21.37
C ASN A 154 -8.07 21.89 21.18
N TYR A 155 -7.79 21.52 19.94
CA TYR A 155 -7.10 20.29 19.61
C TYR A 155 -6.03 20.53 18.55
N GLY A 156 -5.01 19.69 18.54
CA GLY A 156 -4.08 19.58 17.42
C GLY A 156 -4.33 18.28 16.66
N GLN A 157 -3.90 18.24 15.40
CA GLN A 157 -4.02 17.04 14.58
C GLN A 157 -2.73 16.74 13.82
N ARG A 158 -2.42 15.46 13.64
CA ARG A 158 -1.38 14.97 12.73
C ARG A 158 -2.02 14.10 11.67
N MET A 159 -1.69 14.35 10.42
CA MET A 159 -2.17 13.57 9.29
C MET A 159 -0.97 12.97 8.56
N HIS A 160 -0.96 11.65 8.36
CA HIS A 160 0.10 10.96 7.65
C HIS A 160 -0.45 9.78 6.83
N GLY A 161 0.25 9.42 5.77
CA GLY A 161 -0.12 8.31 4.91
C GLY A 161 0.93 8.11 3.83
N LEU A 162 0.77 7.04 3.06
CA LEU A 162 1.64 6.75 1.92
C LEU A 162 1.00 7.29 0.64
N LEU A 163 1.84 7.87 -0.22
CA LEU A 163 1.45 8.39 -1.52
C LEU A 163 2.19 7.61 -2.60
N LYS A 164 1.45 6.97 -3.50
CA LYS A 164 1.99 6.40 -4.74
C LYS A 164 1.94 7.43 -5.85
N ALA A 165 3.11 7.84 -6.35
CA ALA A 165 3.18 8.61 -7.58
C ALA A 165 2.70 7.75 -8.78
N PRO A 166 1.72 8.19 -9.58
CA PRO A 166 1.24 7.43 -10.75
C PRO A 166 2.24 7.40 -11.92
N ALA A 167 3.25 8.27 -11.91
CA ALA A 167 4.29 8.37 -12.91
C ALA A 167 5.56 9.01 -12.31
N THR A 168 6.71 8.85 -12.97
CA THR A 168 7.90 9.65 -12.63
C THR A 168 7.70 11.08 -13.09
N GLY A 169 7.90 12.04 -12.19
CA GLY A 169 7.78 13.46 -12.50
C GLY A 169 7.76 14.34 -11.26
N ASN A 170 7.58 15.64 -11.48
CA ASN A 170 7.39 16.60 -10.40
C ASN A 170 5.91 16.60 -9.99
N PHE A 171 5.66 16.46 -8.69
CA PHE A 171 4.33 16.57 -8.10
C PHE A 171 4.26 17.84 -7.27
N ILE A 172 3.14 18.55 -7.37
CA ILE A 172 2.83 19.72 -6.53
C ILE A 172 1.73 19.29 -5.57
N PHE A 173 1.99 19.46 -4.29
CA PHE A 173 1.02 19.24 -3.22
C PHE A 173 0.51 20.59 -2.75
N TRP A 174 -0.82 20.72 -2.66
CA TRP A 174 -1.47 21.90 -2.10
C TRP A 174 -1.87 21.59 -0.66
N ILE A 175 -1.49 22.48 0.24
CA ILE A 175 -1.94 22.46 1.63
C ILE A 175 -2.73 23.75 1.84
N SER A 176 -3.89 23.62 2.48
CA SER A 176 -4.71 24.74 2.91
C SER A 176 -4.87 24.65 4.41
N SER A 177 -4.51 25.72 5.11
CA SER A 177 -4.75 25.90 6.54
C SER A 177 -5.33 27.29 6.75
N ASP A 178 -6.21 27.42 7.73
CA ASP A 178 -6.78 28.69 8.17
C ASP A 178 -5.87 29.41 9.18
N ASP A 179 -5.19 28.65 10.03
CA ASP A 179 -4.13 29.09 10.92
C ASP A 179 -2.74 28.68 10.41
N SER A 180 -1.64 28.99 11.12
CA SER A 180 -0.22 28.89 10.69
C SER A 180 0.29 27.50 10.23
N GLY A 181 -0.33 26.90 9.23
CA GLY A 181 -0.03 25.62 8.58
C GLY A 181 -0.19 25.68 7.07
#